data_AF-A0A924S7J5-F1
#
_entry.id   AF-A0A924S7J5-F1
#
_cell.length_a   1.000
_cell.length_b   1.000
_cell.length_c   1.000
_cell.angle_alpha   90.00
_cell.angle_beta   90.00
_cell.angle_gamma   90.00
#
_symmetry.space_group_name_H-M   'P 1'
#
loop_
_entity.id
_entity.type
_entity.pdbx_description
1 polymer ?
#
loop_
_entity_poly.entity_id
_entity_poly.type
_entity_poly.pdbx_seq_one_letter_code
_entity_poly.pdbx_strand_id
1 'polypeptide(L)'
;VLPGPNVVNLSLMFGDRAFGWRGGLAALGGMILAPWGVVILLTLVYTHYAQHPVVAGALRGMGAVAAGLILSTGLKLVPALRRNVLGAPAATALAVLMFAGIALLRVPLFWMLAGLGAFACMTAWRRLQT
;
A
#
# COMPACT_ATOMS: atom_id res chain seq x y z
N VAL A 1 -0.21 18.03 2.92
CA VAL A 1 -1.00 17.42 1.82
C VAL A 1 -0.60 15.97 1.68
N LEU A 2 -1.40 15.05 2.23
CA LEU A 2 -1.20 13.61 2.04
C LEU A 2 -1.83 13.27 0.68
N PRO A 3 -1.05 13.13 -0.40
CA PRO A 3 -1.60 12.81 -1.71
C PRO A 3 -1.80 11.30 -1.74
N GLY A 4 -3.04 10.86 -1.56
CA GLY A 4 -3.37 9.43 -1.52
C GLY A 4 -4.75 9.19 -0.93
N PRO A 5 -4.98 9.48 0.37
CA PRO A 5 -6.29 9.34 0.98
C PRO A 5 -7.34 10.27 0.34
N ASN A 6 -6.93 11.48 -0.07
CA ASN A 6 -7.87 12.48 -0.55
C ASN A 6 -8.55 12.10 -1.86
N VAL A 7 -7.87 11.51 -2.85
CA VAL A 7 -8.54 11.19 -4.13
C VAL A 7 -9.56 10.08 -3.93
N VAL A 8 -9.23 9.06 -3.14
CA VAL A 8 -10.14 7.96 -2.80
C VAL A 8 -11.31 8.47 -1.94
N ASN A 9 -11.03 9.34 -0.97
CA ASN A 9 -12.07 9.92 -0.12
C ASN A 9 -12.98 10.87 -0.91
N LEU A 10 -12.42 11.68 -1.82
CA LEU A 10 -13.20 12.57 -2.68
C LEU A 10 -14.05 11.78 -3.67
N SER A 11 -13.53 10.70 -4.28
CA SER A 11 -14.33 9.85 -5.17
C SER A 11 -15.46 9.16 -4.41
N LEU A 12 -15.21 8.69 -3.19
CA LEU A 12 -16.23 8.18 -2.28
C LEU A 12 -17.28 9.23 -1.91
N MET A 13 -16.87 10.43 -1.47
CA MET A 13 -17.78 11.51 -1.11
C MET A 13 -18.62 11.98 -2.30
N PHE A 14 -18.03 12.04 -3.50
CA PHE A 14 -18.78 12.35 -4.73
C PHE A 14 -19.77 11.24 -5.08
N GLY A 15 -19.35 9.98 -5.02
CA GLY A 15 -20.21 8.84 -5.29
C GLY A 15 -21.37 8.73 -4.29
N ASP A 16 -21.07 8.92 -3.00
CA ASP A 16 -22.05 8.91 -1.92
C ASP A 16 -23.06 10.04 -2.06
N ARG A 17 -22.64 11.24 -2.49
CA ARG A 17 -23.55 12.35 -2.74
C ARG A 17 -24.47 12.15 -3.95
N ALA A 18 -24.05 11.37 -4.95
CA ALA A 18 -24.84 11.14 -6.16
C ALA A 18 -25.91 10.03 -5.97
N PHE A 19 -25.57 8.91 -5.32
CA PHE A 19 -26.45 7.74 -5.19
C PHE A 19 -26.31 7.00 -3.83
N GLY A 20 -25.83 7.69 -2.79
CA GLY A 20 -25.55 7.09 -1.49
C GLY A 20 -24.46 6.02 -1.57
N TRP A 21 -24.54 5.04 -0.67
CA TRP A 21 -23.57 3.94 -0.56
C TRP A 21 -23.30 3.19 -1.88
N ARG A 22 -24.30 3.08 -2.76
CA ARG A 22 -24.16 2.43 -4.08
C ARG A 22 -23.29 3.26 -5.03
N GLY A 23 -23.44 4.59 -4.99
CA GLY A 23 -22.63 5.50 -5.78
C GLY A 23 -21.18 5.57 -5.28
N GLY A 24 -20.97 5.50 -3.96
CA GLY A 24 -19.62 5.39 -3.38
C GLY A 24 -18.89 4.12 -3.84
N LEU A 25 -19.57 2.96 -3.80
CA LEU A 25 -19.03 1.70 -4.32
C LEU A 25 -18.78 1.75 -5.83
N ALA A 26 -19.67 2.38 -6.61
CA ALA A 26 -19.48 2.54 -8.05
C ALA A 26 -18.27 3.43 -8.38
N ALA A 27 -18.06 4.52 -7.62
CA ALA A 27 -16.91 5.40 -7.79
C ALA A 27 -15.59 4.71 -7.45
N LEU A 28 -15.55 3.96 -6.34
CA LEU A 28 -14.40 3.11 -6.01
C LEU A 28 -14.16 2.05 -7.07
N GLY A 29 -15.23 1.38 -7.52
CA GLY A 29 -15.18 0.38 -8.58
C GLY A 29 -14.57 0.97 -9.85
N GLY A 30 -15.05 2.12 -10.33
CA GLY A 30 -14.50 2.81 -11.49
C GLY A 30 -13.02 3.19 -11.32
N MET A 31 -12.63 3.66 -10.12
CA MET A 31 -11.25 4.04 -9.83
C MET A 31 -10.28 2.84 -9.86
N ILE A 32 -10.75 1.63 -9.53
CA ILE A 32 -9.97 0.39 -9.60
C ILE A 32 -10.01 -0.20 -11.03
N LEU A 33 -11.19 -0.21 -11.67
CA LEU A 33 -11.39 -0.78 -13.00
C LEU A 33 -10.60 -0.02 -14.07
N ALA A 34 -10.45 1.30 -13.95
CA ALA A 34 -9.67 2.10 -14.90
C ALA A 34 -8.19 1.64 -15.01
N PRO A 35 -7.37 1.64 -13.95
CA PRO A 35 -5.99 1.15 -14.03
C PRO A 35 -5.93 -0.36 -14.34
N TRP A 36 -6.90 -1.15 -13.89
CA TRP A 36 -7.00 -2.56 -14.26
C TRP A 36 -7.13 -2.76 -15.78
N GLY A 37 -8.06 -2.02 -16.42
CA GLY A 37 -8.26 -2.08 -17.86
C GLY A 37 -7.01 -1.66 -18.64
N VAL A 38 -6.31 -0.62 -18.18
CA VAL A 38 -5.03 -0.20 -18.76
C VAL A 38 -3.99 -1.32 -18.68
N VAL A 39 -3.83 -1.98 -17.53
CA VAL A 39 -2.86 -3.08 -17.36
C VAL A 39 -3.21 -4.28 -18.25
N ILE A 40 -4.48 -4.65 -18.36
CA ILE A 40 -4.93 -5.73 -19.25
C ILE A 40 -4.62 -5.38 -20.70
N LEU A 41 -4.94 -4.15 -21.14
CA LEU A 41 -4.64 -3.69 -22.49
C LEU A 41 -3.13 -3.73 -22.78
N LEU A 42 -2.31 -3.23 -21.85
CA LEU A 42 -0.85 -3.31 -21.95
C LEU A 42 -0.36 -4.75 -22.04
N THR A 43 -0.99 -5.68 -21.30
CA THR A 43 -0.63 -7.09 -21.32
C THR A 43 -0.97 -7.72 -22.68
N LEU A 44 -2.12 -7.39 -23.28
CA LEU A 44 -2.47 -7.85 -24.63
C LEU A 44 -1.46 -7.36 -25.67
N VAL A 45 -1.08 -6.08 -25.63
CA VAL A 45 -0.04 -5.52 -26.50
C VAL A 45 1.32 -6.21 -26.22
N TYR A 46 1.65 -6.45 -24.95
CA TYR A 46 2.87 -7.14 -24.55
C TYR A 46 2.97 -8.54 -25.17
N THR A 47 1.88 -9.31 -25.23
CA THR A 47 1.92 -10.67 -25.82
C THR A 47 2.33 -10.67 -27.31
N HIS A 48 2.05 -9.59 -28.05
CA HIS A 48 2.49 -9.46 -29.44
C HIS A 48 3.96 -9.03 -29.60
N TYR A 49 4.50 -8.25 -28.66
CA TYR A 49 5.88 -7.73 -28.73
C TYR A 49 6.86 -8.43 -27.79
N ALA A 50 6.45 -9.53 -27.14
CA ALA A 50 7.24 -10.27 -26.14
C ALA A 50 8.58 -10.79 -26.66
N GLN A 51 8.75 -10.92 -27.98
CA GLN A 51 9.97 -11.41 -28.63
C GLN A 51 11.07 -10.34 -28.72
N HIS A 52 10.78 -9.05 -28.47
CA HIS A 52 11.78 -7.99 -28.56
C HIS A 52 12.55 -7.80 -27.23
N PRO A 53 13.89 -7.86 -27.23
CA PRO A 53 14.70 -7.73 -26.02
C PRO A 53 14.57 -6.36 -25.33
N VAL A 54 14.17 -5.32 -26.08
CA VAL A 54 13.88 -3.98 -25.55
C VAL A 54 12.72 -4.00 -24.54
N VAL A 55 11.70 -4.83 -24.78
CA VAL A 55 10.52 -4.93 -23.89
C VAL A 55 10.91 -5.59 -22.56
N ALA A 56 11.75 -6.62 -22.59
CA ALA A 56 12.29 -7.23 -21.38
C ALA A 56 13.17 -6.26 -20.57
N GLY A 57 13.95 -5.41 -21.24
CA GLY A 57 14.71 -4.34 -20.61
C GLY A 57 13.82 -3.30 -19.93
N ALA A 58 12.76 -2.86 -20.61
CA ALA A 58 11.78 -1.92 -20.06
C ALA A 58 11.05 -2.49 -18.82
N LEU A 59 10.67 -3.77 -18.84
CA LEU A 59 10.04 -4.44 -17.68
C LEU A 59 10.98 -4.54 -16.48
N ARG A 60 12.27 -4.83 -16.70
CA ARG A 60 13.27 -4.80 -15.62
C ARG A 60 13.43 -3.40 -15.03
N GLY A 61 13.45 -2.37 -15.89
CA GLY A 61 13.46 -0.96 -15.47
C GLY A 61 12.24 -0.61 -14.62
N MET A 62 11.04 -1.03 -15.05
CA MET A 62 9.80 -0.85 -14.29
C MET A 62 9.87 -1.50 -12.90
N GLY A 63 10.40 -2.74 -12.81
CA GLY A 63 10.60 -3.42 -11.53
C GLY A 63 11.55 -2.67 -10.59
N ALA A 64 12.65 -2.13 -11.12
CA ALA A 64 13.58 -1.32 -10.34
C ALA A 64 12.93 -0.02 -9.81
N VAL A 65 12.13 0.66 -10.64
CA VAL A 65 11.39 1.87 -10.24
C VAL A 65 10.35 1.53 -9.17
N ALA A 66 9.60 0.44 -9.33
CA ALA A 66 8.63 0.00 -8.34
C ALA A 66 9.28 -0.29 -6.97
N ALA A 67 10.42 -0.99 -6.97
CA ALA A 67 11.20 -1.23 -5.76
C ALA A 67 11.67 0.09 -5.11
N GLY A 68 12.16 1.05 -5.91
CA GLY A 68 12.56 2.38 -5.45
C GLY A 68 11.39 3.18 -4.85
N LEU A 69 10.20 3.13 -5.45
CA LEU A 69 9.00 3.78 -4.92
C LEU A 69 8.56 3.17 -3.58
N ILE A 70 8.57 1.84 -3.47
CA ILE A 70 8.27 1.13 -2.22
C ILE A 70 9.28 1.54 -1.14
N LEU A 71 10.56 1.53 -1.46
CA LEU A 71 11.63 1.92 -0.53
C LEU A 71 11.47 3.39 -0.10
N SER A 72 11.20 4.29 -1.04
CA SER A 72 10.99 5.72 -0.75
C SER A 72 9.79 5.95 0.16
N THR A 73 8.73 5.16 -0.01
CA THR A 73 7.53 5.22 0.83
C THR A 73 7.84 4.72 2.24
N GLY A 74 8.59 3.63 2.35
CA GLY A 74 9.12 3.14 3.63
C GLY A 74 9.95 4.20 4.35
N LEU A 75 10.89 4.85 3.65
CA LEU A 75 11.72 5.92 4.22
C LEU A 75 10.88 7.13 4.66
N LYS A 76 9.86 7.53 3.89
CA LYS A 76 8.92 8.61 4.27
C LYS A 76 8.11 8.29 5.53
N LEU A 77 7.91 7.02 5.85
CA LEU A 77 7.18 6.58 7.05
C LEU A 77 8.08 6.56 8.31
N VAL A 78 9.41 6.55 8.18
CA VAL A 78 10.34 6.50 9.33
C VAL A 78 10.18 7.68 10.30
N PRO A 79 10.08 8.95 9.86
CA PRO A 79 9.87 10.07 10.78
C PRO A 79 8.51 10.01 11.50
N ALA A 80 7.47 9.52 10.82
CA ALA A 80 6.15 9.32 11.42
C ALA A 80 6.20 8.24 12.50
N LEU A 81 6.97 7.16 12.28
CA LEU A 81 7.17 6.10 13.25
C LEU A 81 7.95 6.60 14.49
N ARG A 82 8.93 7.48 14.32
CA ARG A 82 9.68 8.09 15.43
C ARG A 82 8.87 9.05 16.28
N ARG A 83 7.87 9.71 15.69
CA ARG A 83 6.90 10.58 16.39
C ARG A 83 5.78 9.79 17.07
N ASN A 84 5.75 8.47 16.95
CA ASN A 84 4.69 7.64 17.48
C ASN A 84 4.74 7.55 19.01
N VAL A 85 3.56 7.46 19.62
CA VAL A 85 3.30 7.54 21.07
C VAL A 85 3.94 6.38 21.86
N LEU A 86 4.28 5.27 21.19
CA LEU A 86 4.98 4.12 21.80
C LEU A 86 6.46 4.39 22.12
N GLY A 87 7.04 5.48 21.62
CA GLY A 87 8.47 5.76 21.70
C GLY A 87 9.29 5.06 20.62
N ALA A 88 10.38 5.70 20.21
CA ALA A 88 11.25 5.24 19.13
C ALA A 88 11.73 3.76 19.25
N PRO A 89 12.13 3.22 20.42
CA PRO A 89 12.67 1.87 20.49
C PRO A 89 11.62 0.76 20.37
N ALA A 90 10.41 0.97 20.91
CA ALA A 90 9.33 -0.02 20.79
C ALA A 90 8.77 -0.07 19.36
N ALA A 91 8.66 1.08 18.70
CA ALA A 91 8.19 1.17 17.33
C ALA A 91 9.20 0.56 16.32
N THR A 92 10.50 0.76 16.53
CA THR A 92 11.53 0.11 15.70
C THR A 92 11.59 -1.40 15.95
N ALA A 93 11.48 -1.87 17.19
CA ALA A 93 11.45 -3.29 17.50
C ALA A 93 10.29 -4.01 16.79
N LEU A 94 9.08 -3.43 16.85
CA LEU A 94 7.91 -3.96 16.14
C LEU A 94 8.09 -3.96 14.61
N ALA A 95 8.65 -2.89 14.05
CA ALA A 95 8.93 -2.81 12.61
C ALA A 95 9.94 -3.88 12.16
N VAL A 96 11.02 -4.09 12.93
CA VAL A 96 12.02 -5.14 12.67
C VAL A 96 11.40 -6.52 12.79
N LEU A 97 10.54 -6.75 13.78
CA LEU A 97 9.91 -8.05 14.01
C LEU A 97 8.89 -8.38 12.90
N MET A 98 8.09 -7.39 12.48
CA MET A 98 7.24 -7.47 11.28
C MET A 98 8.06 -7.81 10.03
N PHE A 99 9.15 -7.07 9.80
CA PHE A 99 10.02 -7.31 8.65
C PHE A 99 10.64 -8.71 8.68
N ALA A 100 11.15 -9.17 9.84
CA ALA A 100 11.74 -10.49 9.98
C ALA A 100 10.72 -11.61 9.73
N GLY A 101 9.50 -11.51 10.26
CA GLY A 101 8.50 -12.56 10.03
C GLY A 101 8.00 -12.61 8.58
N ILE A 102 7.89 -11.46 7.90
CA ILE A 102 7.44 -11.41 6.50
C ILE A 102 8.59 -11.77 5.54
N ALA A 103 9.76 -11.15 5.69
CA ALA A 103 10.86 -11.30 4.74
C ALA A 103 11.67 -12.60 4.95
N LEU A 104 11.86 -13.03 6.21
CA LEU A 104 12.69 -14.19 6.54
C LEU A 104 11.86 -15.47 6.71
N LEU A 105 10.79 -15.41 7.52
CA LEU A 105 9.91 -16.56 7.74
C LEU A 105 8.84 -16.74 6.65
N ARG A 106 8.70 -15.79 5.71
CA ARG A 106 7.65 -15.76 4.68
C ARG A 106 6.25 -16.00 5.23
N VAL A 107 6.00 -15.53 6.46
CA VAL A 107 4.68 -15.67 7.07
C VAL A 107 3.69 -14.79 6.30
N PRO A 108 2.52 -15.32 5.93
CA PRO A 108 1.48 -14.55 5.24
C PRO A 108 1.18 -13.24 5.98
N LEU A 109 1.25 -12.13 5.24
CA LEU A 109 1.10 -10.76 5.75
C LEU A 109 -0.14 -10.59 6.63
N PHE A 110 -1.22 -11.28 6.26
CA PHE A 110 -2.49 -11.31 6.99
C PHE A 110 -2.30 -11.68 8.46
N TRP A 111 -1.54 -12.75 8.75
CA TRP A 111 -1.33 -13.22 10.13
C TRP A 111 -0.43 -12.29 10.92
N MET A 112 0.59 -11.73 10.27
CA MET A 112 1.48 -10.76 10.91
C MET A 112 0.73 -9.47 11.28
N LEU A 113 -0.15 -9.00 10.38
CA LEU A 113 -0.99 -7.84 10.60
C LEU A 113 -2.04 -8.09 11.71
N ALA A 114 -2.69 -9.26 11.69
CA ALA A 114 -3.69 -9.63 12.67
C ALA A 114 -3.10 -9.86 14.07
N GLY A 115 -1.91 -10.44 14.17
CA GLY A 115 -1.23 -10.67 15.44
C GLY A 115 -0.49 -9.44 15.95
N LEU A 116 0.65 -9.14 15.32
CA LEU A 116 1.56 -8.07 15.76
C LEU A 116 0.99 -6.68 15.48
N GLY A 117 0.29 -6.50 14.36
CA GLY A 117 -0.38 -5.23 14.06
C GLY A 117 -1.47 -4.89 15.08
N ALA A 118 -2.34 -5.84 15.42
CA ALA A 118 -3.35 -5.63 16.46
C ALA A 118 -2.72 -5.38 17.83
N PHE A 119 -1.66 -6.12 18.19
CA PHE A 119 -0.93 -5.91 19.44
C PHE A 119 -0.28 -4.52 19.50
N ALA A 120 0.35 -4.07 18.41
CA ALA A 120 0.90 -2.72 18.30
C ALA A 120 -0.18 -1.64 18.42
N CYS A 121 -1.35 -1.86 17.81
CA CYS A 121 -2.47 -0.92 17.89
C CYS A 121 -3.06 -0.87 19.31
N MET A 122 -3.20 -2.01 19.98
CA MET A 122 -3.71 -2.10 21.35
C MET A 122 -2.76 -1.45 22.36
N THR A 123 -1.45 -1.62 22.20
CA THR A 123 -0.43 -0.95 23.03
C THR A 123 -0.36 0.55 22.75
N ALA A 124 -0.57 0.99 21.50
CA ALA A 124 -0.71 2.41 21.16
C ALA A 124 -1.93 3.04 21.85
N TRP A 125 -3.06 2.35 21.77
CA TRP A 125 -4.32 2.84 22.31
C TRP A 125 -4.27 2.98 23.83
N ARG A 126 -3.67 2.00 24.53
CA ARG A 126 -3.47 2.08 25.99
C ARG A 126 -2.57 3.25 26.41
N ARG A 127 -1.55 3.59 25.62
CA ARG A 127 -0.65 4.72 25.91
C ARG A 127 -1.24 6.09 25.56
N LEU A 128 -2.22 6.14 24.66
CA LEU A 128 -2.95 7.37 24.31
C LEU A 128 -4.02 7.74 25.34
N GLN A 129 -4.48 6.78 26.15
CA GLN A 129 -5.47 6.99 27.20
C GLN A 129 -4.88 7.36 28.57
N THR A 130 -3.57 7.19 28.77
CA THR A 130 -2.80 7.62 29.96
C THR A 130 -2.14 8.96 29.74
#